data_AF-A0ABD6IVE2-F1
#
_entry.id   AF-A0ABD6IVE2-F1
#
_cell.length_a   1.000
_cell.length_b   1.000
_cell.length_c   1.000
_cell.angle_alpha   90.00
_cell.angle_beta   90.00
_cell.angle_gamma   90.00
#
_symmetry.space_group_name_H-M   'P 1'
#
loop_
_entity.id
_entity.type
_entity.pdbx_description
1 polymer ?
#
loop_
_entity_poly.entity_id
_entity_poly.type
_entity_poly.pdbx_seq_one_letter_code
_entity_poly.pdbx_strand_id
1 'polypeptide(L)'
;MGFINNAKARGATDEARKAVAEGRTVLVYKFIEANKTSTTTAPMAGIGEQIEAVEAEGWRLDQMAAAESKTLSGERIGLVCLFRRRI
;
A
#
# COMPACT_ATOMS: atom_id res chain seq x y z
N MET A 1 -2.91 -18.94 3.14
CA MET A 1 -3.17 -17.52 2.82
C MET A 1 -2.59 -16.62 3.92
N GLY A 2 -1.26 -16.47 4.06
CA GLY A 2 -0.73 -15.70 5.21
C GLY A 2 0.76 -15.33 5.24
N PHE A 3 1.60 -15.95 4.40
CA PHE A 3 3.05 -15.65 4.40
C PHE A 3 3.46 -14.55 3.41
N ILE A 4 2.84 -14.49 2.21
CA ILE A 4 3.22 -13.50 1.18
C ILE A 4 2.72 -12.09 1.51
N ASN A 5 1.52 -11.96 2.10
CA ASN A 5 0.99 -10.66 2.53
C ASN A 5 1.82 -10.06 3.68
N ASN A 6 2.28 -10.90 4.61
CA ASN A 6 3.11 -10.46 5.74
C ASN A 6 4.45 -9.85 5.30
N ALA A 7 5.09 -10.38 4.24
CA ALA A 7 6.37 -9.85 3.78
C ALA A 7 6.24 -8.44 3.17
N LYS A 8 5.17 -8.18 2.41
CA LYS A 8 4.91 -6.86 1.82
C LYS A 8 4.43 -5.84 2.86
N ALA A 9 3.58 -6.27 3.79
CA ALA A 9 3.15 -5.45 4.92
C ALA A 9 4.33 -5.01 5.79
N ARG A 10 5.28 -5.93 6.08
CA ARG A 10 6.52 -5.59 6.81
C ARG A 10 7.31 -4.46 6.16
N GLY A 11 7.49 -4.49 4.84
CA GLY A 11 8.21 -3.43 4.12
C GLY A 11 7.53 -2.05 4.24
N ALA A 12 6.20 -2.00 4.18
CA ALA A 12 5.46 -0.75 4.33
C ALA A 12 5.51 -0.23 5.77
N THR A 13 5.37 -1.11 6.76
CA THR A 13 5.48 -0.78 8.19
C THR A 13 6.86 -0.27 8.56
N ASP A 14 7.93 -0.93 8.11
CA ASP A 14 9.31 -0.54 8.42
C ASP A 14 9.62 0.85 7.86
N GLU A 15 9.21 1.14 6.62
CA GLU A 15 9.41 2.46 6.02
C GLU A 15 8.55 3.54 6.70
N ALA A 16 7.31 3.21 7.07
CA ALA A 16 6.43 4.10 7.81
C ALA A 16 7.00 4.48 9.18
N ARG A 17 7.54 3.49 9.91
CA ARG A 17 8.20 3.71 11.21
C ARG A 17 9.47 4.54 11.08
N LYS A 18 10.29 4.25 10.06
CA LYS A 18 11.50 5.01 9.75
C LYS A 18 11.16 6.48 9.43
N ALA A 19 10.16 6.72 8.60
CA ALA A 19 9.70 8.07 8.26
C ALA A 19 9.23 8.84 9.50
N VAL A 20 8.58 8.17 10.46
CA VAL A 20 8.23 8.75 11.76
C VAL A 20 9.47 9.14 12.56
N ALA A 21 10.45 8.25 12.65
CA ALA A 21 11.70 8.51 13.37
C ALA A 21 12.52 9.66 12.75
N GLU A 22 12.42 9.85 11.43
CA GLU A 22 13.01 10.97 10.69
C GLU A 22 12.23 12.29 10.83
N GLY A 23 11.10 12.30 11.57
CA GLY A 23 10.27 13.49 11.76
C GLY A 23 9.47 13.90 10.52
N ARG A 24 9.25 12.98 9.57
CA ARG A 24 8.45 13.27 8.37
C ARG A 24 6.98 13.46 8.72
N THR A 25 6.33 14.35 7.98
CA THR A 25 4.89 14.63 8.08
C THR A 25 4.10 14.10 6.88
N VAL A 26 4.81 13.70 5.83
CA VAL A 26 4.27 13.13 4.59
C VAL A 26 5.03 11.86 4.24
N LEU A 27 4.30 10.80 3.88
CA LEU A 27 4.82 9.54 3.37
C LEU A 27 4.10 9.21 2.05
N VAL A 28 4.87 8.95 1.00
CA VAL A 28 4.32 8.48 -0.29
C VAL A 28 4.80 7.06 -0.50
N TYR A 29 3.86 6.12 -0.68
CA TYR A 29 4.18 4.71 -0.82
C TYR A 29 3.40 4.08 -1.98
N LYS A 30 4.06 3.21 -2.74
CA LYS A 30 3.47 2.51 -3.87
C LYS A 30 3.22 1.05 -3.53
N PHE A 31 1.97 0.63 -3.57
CA PHE A 31 1.58 -0.75 -3.44
C PHE A 31 1.32 -1.38 -4.82
N ILE A 32 1.71 -2.64 -5.01
CA ILE A 32 1.49 -3.37 -6.28
C ILE A 32 0.81 -4.71 -5.98
N GLU A 33 -0.36 -4.92 -6.60
CA GLU A 33 -1.12 -6.17 -6.53
C GLU A 33 -1.34 -6.77 -7.94
N ALA A 34 -1.45 -8.10 -7.97
CA ALA A 34 -1.87 -8.84 -9.15
C ALA A 34 -3.36 -8.59 -9.42
N ASN A 35 -3.68 -8.07 -10.60
CA ASN A 35 -5.07 -8.03 -11.05
C ASN A 35 -5.45 -9.44 -11.50
N LYS A 36 -6.41 -10.07 -10.82
CA LYS A 36 -6.85 -11.44 -11.12
C LYS A 36 -7.90 -11.48 -12.23
N THR A 37 -8.65 -10.40 -12.44
CA THR A 37 -9.62 -10.22 -13.54
C THR A 37 -10.17 -8.79 -13.54
N SER A 38 -10.06 -8.08 -14.67
CA SER A 38 -10.60 -6.72 -14.86
C SER A 38 -12.13 -6.64 -14.96
N THR A 39 -12.83 -7.77 -14.97
CA THR A 39 -14.29 -7.86 -15.13
C THR A 39 -15.05 -8.12 -13.83
N THR A 40 -14.36 -8.20 -12.69
CA THR A 40 -14.95 -8.55 -11.40
C THR A 40 -14.70 -7.49 -10.33
N THR A 41 -15.77 -6.96 -9.75
CA THR A 41 -15.70 -6.13 -8.53
C THR A 41 -15.58 -7.03 -7.31
N ALA A 42 -14.44 -6.98 -6.64
CA ALA A 42 -14.20 -7.70 -5.40
C ALA A 42 -13.26 -6.90 -4.49
N PRO A 43 -13.26 -7.15 -3.17
CA PRO A 43 -12.26 -6.57 -2.27
C PRO A 43 -10.83 -6.93 -2.70
N MET A 44 -9.93 -5.94 -2.69
CA MET A 44 -8.50 -6.14 -2.95
C MET A 44 -7.83 -6.73 -1.69
N ALA A 45 -7.80 -8.07 -1.62
CA ALA A 45 -7.28 -8.83 -0.50
C ALA A 45 -5.74 -8.78 -0.44
N GLY A 46 -5.22 -7.74 0.20
CA GLY A 46 -3.79 -7.57 0.50
C GLY A 46 -3.35 -6.12 0.51
N ILE A 47 -3.99 -5.24 -0.27
CA ILE A 47 -3.73 -3.80 -0.22
C ILE A 47 -4.31 -3.19 1.05
N GLY A 48 -5.55 -3.56 1.43
CA GLY A 48 -6.19 -3.06 2.64
C GLY A 48 -5.33 -3.31 3.88
N GLU A 49 -4.89 -4.56 4.07
CA GLU A 49 -3.99 -4.97 5.17
C GLU A 49 -2.67 -4.16 5.19
N GLN A 50 -2.12 -3.83 4.03
CA GLN A 50 -0.90 -3.03 3.93
C GLN A 50 -1.13 -1.55 4.27
N ILE A 51 -2.27 -0.98 3.88
CA ILE A 51 -2.65 0.39 4.24
C ILE A 51 -2.89 0.47 5.74
N GLU A 52 -3.65 -0.46 6.31
CA GLU A 52 -3.91 -0.55 7.75
C GLU A 52 -2.62 -0.68 8.55
N ALA A 53 -1.65 -1.45 8.06
CA ALA A 53 -0.34 -1.58 8.69
C ALA A 53 0.48 -0.28 8.68
N VAL A 54 0.33 0.58 7.66
CA VAL A 54 0.92 1.93 7.65
C VAL A 54 0.18 2.86 8.63
N GLU A 55 -1.15 2.79 8.65
CA GLU A 55 -1.97 3.61 9.55
C GLU A 55 -1.74 3.26 11.03
N ALA A 56 -1.46 1.99 11.35
CA ALA A 56 -1.08 1.55 12.69
C ALA A 56 0.20 2.21 13.22
N GLU A 57 1.10 2.68 12.35
CA GLU A 57 2.31 3.43 12.72
C GLU A 57 2.03 4.95 12.91
N GLY A 58 0.76 5.35 12.94
CA GLY A 58 0.34 6.73 13.21
C GLY A 58 0.19 7.62 11.97
N TRP A 59 0.19 7.01 10.79
CA TRP A 59 -0.12 7.69 9.54
C TRP A 59 -1.62 7.66 9.26
N ARG A 60 -2.08 8.53 8.36
CA ARG A 60 -3.46 8.51 7.85
C ARG A 60 -3.44 8.64 6.34
N LEU A 61 -4.17 7.80 5.63
CA LEU A 61 -4.32 7.94 4.19
C LEU A 61 -5.03 9.27 3.87
N ASP A 62 -4.42 10.08 3.00
CA ASP A 62 -4.91 11.40 2.59
C ASP A 62 -5.36 11.40 1.13
N GLN A 63 -4.51 10.89 0.23
CA GLN A 63 -4.79 10.79 -1.20
C GLN A 63 -4.29 9.47 -1.77
N MET A 64 -4.90 9.05 -2.87
CA MET A 64 -4.53 7.84 -3.58
C MET A 64 -4.74 8.02 -5.07
N ALA A 65 -3.78 7.55 -5.87
CA ALA A 65 -3.90 7.43 -7.32
C ALA A 65 -3.73 5.95 -7.72
N ALA A 66 -4.64 5.46 -8.55
CA ALA A 66 -4.52 4.15 -9.17
C ALA A 66 -3.85 4.28 -10.54
N ALA A 67 -2.90 3.40 -10.82
CA ALA A 67 -2.28 3.23 -12.12
C ALA A 67 -2.33 1.75 -12.48
N GLU A 68 -2.99 1.43 -13.59
CA GLU A 68 -3.03 0.07 -14.12
C GLU A 68 -1.93 -0.10 -15.17
N SER A 69 -1.21 -1.22 -15.11
CA SER A 69 -0.19 -1.54 -16.11
C SER A 69 -0.29 -3.00 -16.51
N LYS A 70 -0.18 -3.23 -17.82
CA LYS A 70 -0.02 -4.57 -18.39
C LYS A 70 1.45 -4.91 -18.40
N THR A 71 1.84 -5.97 -17.68
CA THR A 71 3.17 -6.57 -17.81
C THR A 71 3.07 -7.88 -18.59
N LEU A 72 4.21 -8.38 -19.07
CA LEU A 72 4.30 -9.70 -19.71
C LEU A 72 3.82 -10.85 -18.80
N SER A 73 3.76 -10.64 -17.48
CA SER A 73 3.34 -11.62 -16.47
C SER A 73 1.92 -11.41 -15.93
N GLY A 74 1.13 -10.54 -16.57
CA GLY A 74 -0.28 -10.29 -16.27
C GLY A 74 -0.61 -8.82 -15.99
N GLU A 75 -1.88 -8.55 -15.72
CA GLU A 75 -2.33 -7.21 -15.29
C GLU A 75 -1.91 -6.97 -13.83
N ARG A 76 -1.39 -5.77 -13.57
CA ARG A 76 -0.99 -5.30 -12.25
C ARG A 76 -1.65 -3.96 -11.97
N ILE A 77 -2.15 -3.80 -10.76
CA ILE A 77 -2.65 -2.52 -10.25
C ILE A 77 -1.58 -1.96 -9.32
N GLY A 78 -1.08 -0.78 -9.64
CA GLY A 78 -0.23 0.03 -8.79
C GLY A 78 -1.06 1.11 -8.11
N LEU A 79 -0.99 1.19 -6.79
CA LEU A 79 -1.64 2.22 -6.00
C LEU A 79 -0.57 3.11 -5.37
N VAL A 80 -0.57 4.38 -5.76
CA VAL A 80 0.30 5.39 -5.15
C VAL A 80 -0.52 6.10 -4.08
N CYS A 81 -0.15 5.87 -2.83
CA CYS A 81 -0.84 6.40 -1.66
C CYS A 81 0.00 7.50 -1.01
N LEU A 82 -0.62 8.64 -0.73
CA LEU A 82 -0.08 9.72 0.07
C LEU A 82 -0.70 9.63 1.47
N PHE A 83 0.15 9.52 2.46
CA PHE A 83 -0.20 9.52 3.86
C PHE A 83 0.25 10.81 4.52
N ARG A 84 -0.56 11.32 5.45
CA ARG A 84 -0.22 12.46 6.30
C ARG A 84 -0.30 12.09 7.76
N ARG A 85 0.58 12.68 8.54
CA ARG A 85 0.52 12.61 10.00
C ARG A 85 -0.13 13.88 10.53
N ARG A 86 -1.11 13.75 11.42
CA ARG A 86 -1.59 14.88 12.23
C ARG A 86 -0.56 15.09 13.34
N ILE A 87 0.09 16.26 13.30
CA ILE A 87 1.03 16.72 14.32
C ILE A 87 0.24 17.35 15.45
#